data_AF-A0A2J7ZUF0-F1
#
_entry.id   AF-A0A2J7ZUF0-F1
#
_cell.length_a   1.000
_cell.length_b   1.000
_cell.length_c   1.000
_cell.angle_alpha   90.00
_cell.angle_beta   90.00
_cell.angle_gamma   90.00
#
_symmetry.space_group_name_H-M   'P 1'
#
loop_
_entity.id
_entity.type
_entity.pdbx_description
1 polymer ?
#
loop_
_entity_poly.entity_id
_entity_poly.type
_entity_poly.pdbx_seq_one_letter_code
_entity_poly.pdbx_strand_id
1 'polypeptide(L)'
;MDNSSDEEASDNADLLSNSERARTQAGKPAKGPTADEFKDFISNVKAAYAVRCAAAGIACRPIWSWDNPRIHGSVEKGDWESRGITTANHTQLPTYSPDMHNVIETSHALICAALQKGINDHKPAPSDTLAVYTDMLQGHLKRMLTPEWGLGAVKRLFSKTLPAIISAEGRYPLKYCR
;
A
#
# COMPACT_ATOMS: atom_id res chain seq x y z
N MET A 1 38.40 -39.74 -28.25
CA MET A 1 36.97 -39.85 -28.61
C MET A 1 36.25 -40.14 -27.30
N ASP A 2 35.40 -39.29 -26.75
CA ASP A 2 34.96 -37.96 -27.17
C ASP A 2 34.33 -37.28 -25.95
N ASN A 3 34.17 -35.97 -26.09
CA ASN A 3 33.76 -34.93 -25.15
C ASN A 3 32.40 -35.08 -24.41
N SER A 4 32.28 -34.24 -23.35
CA SER A 4 31.08 -33.51 -22.89
C SER A 4 30.08 -34.29 -22.01
N SER A 5 29.50 -33.75 -20.93
CA SER A 5 29.19 -32.35 -20.61
C SER A 5 29.15 -32.08 -19.10
N ASP A 6 29.58 -30.86 -18.76
CA ASP A 6 29.25 -30.10 -17.55
C ASP A 6 27.72 -29.88 -17.39
N GLU A 7 27.36 -29.33 -16.21
CA GLU A 7 26.06 -28.75 -15.81
C GLU A 7 25.02 -29.81 -15.38
N GLU A 8 24.36 -29.74 -14.21
CA GLU A 8 23.79 -28.57 -13.55
C GLU A 8 23.94 -28.64 -12.03
N ALA A 9 24.44 -27.54 -11.47
CA ALA A 9 24.10 -27.11 -10.13
C ALA A 9 23.07 -25.98 -10.28
N SER A 10 21.79 -26.22 -10.02
CA SER A 10 20.87 -25.24 -9.40
C SER A 10 19.54 -25.91 -9.04
N ASP A 11 18.73 -25.18 -8.31
CA ASP A 11 17.32 -25.46 -8.04
C ASP A 11 17.01 -26.39 -6.86
N ASN A 12 17.54 -26.03 -5.70
CA ASN A 12 16.81 -26.22 -4.44
C ASN A 12 16.76 -24.91 -3.63
N ALA A 13 16.40 -23.82 -4.32
CA ALA A 13 15.97 -22.60 -3.66
C ALA A 13 14.46 -22.68 -3.36
N ASP A 14 14.17 -23.18 -2.16
CA ASP A 14 13.19 -22.56 -1.26
C ASP A 14 11.71 -22.62 -1.66
N LEU A 15 11.18 -23.84 -1.74
CA LEU A 15 9.76 -24.14 -1.52
C LEU A 15 9.45 -24.24 -0.02
N LEU A 16 9.79 -23.22 0.77
CA LEU A 16 9.15 -23.06 2.07
C LEU A 16 7.68 -22.76 1.82
N SER A 17 6.80 -23.59 2.38
CA SER A 17 5.36 -23.40 2.25
C SER A 17 4.99 -21.99 2.68
N ASN A 18 4.08 -21.32 1.96
CA ASN A 18 3.61 -19.96 2.29
C ASN A 18 3.17 -19.79 3.77
N SER A 19 2.93 -20.88 4.50
CA SER A 19 2.58 -20.89 5.92
C SER A 19 3.74 -20.52 6.87
N GLU A 20 5.00 -20.69 6.45
CA GLU A 20 6.18 -20.37 7.26
C GLU A 20 6.61 -18.91 7.12
N ARG A 21 6.37 -18.30 5.95
CA ARG A 21 6.69 -16.88 5.67
C ARG A 21 5.77 -15.89 6.40
N ALA A 22 4.55 -16.30 6.76
CA ALA A 22 3.55 -15.43 7.41
C ALA A 22 3.61 -15.44 8.95
N ARG A 23 4.81 -15.32 9.55
CA ARG A 23 4.98 -15.23 11.01
C ARG A 23 5.61 -13.89 11.41
N THR A 24 5.15 -13.32 12.52
CA THR A 24 5.78 -12.16 13.15
C THR A 24 7.20 -12.51 13.63
N GLN A 25 8.05 -11.50 13.92
CA GLN A 25 9.36 -11.71 14.55
C GLN A 25 9.30 -12.55 15.85
N ALA A 26 8.13 -12.59 16.51
CA ALA A 26 7.88 -13.39 17.71
C ALA A 26 7.35 -14.82 17.41
N GLY A 27 7.40 -15.29 16.16
CA GLY A 27 7.00 -16.64 15.75
C GLY A 27 5.49 -16.90 15.72
N LYS A 28 4.65 -15.90 16.00
CA LYS A 28 3.18 -16.01 15.94
C LYS A 28 2.67 -15.78 14.53
N PRO A 29 1.54 -16.40 14.11
CA PRO A 29 0.89 -16.10 12.84
C PRO A 29 0.67 -14.59 12.69
N ALA A 30 1.13 -14.03 11.58
CA ALA A 30 0.93 -12.63 11.29
C ALA A 30 -0.57 -12.39 10.99
N LYS A 31 -1.20 -11.43 11.68
CA LYS A 31 -2.59 -11.03 11.43
C LYS A 31 -2.74 -10.02 10.28
N GLY A 32 -1.61 -9.67 9.65
CA GLY A 32 -1.45 -8.68 8.59
C GLY A 32 -0.03 -8.81 8.04
N PRO A 33 0.37 -7.95 7.08
CA PRO A 33 1.70 -8.02 6.49
C PRO A 33 2.79 -7.80 7.55
N THR A 34 3.89 -8.53 7.39
CA THR A 34 5.14 -8.30 8.11
C THR A 34 5.81 -7.02 7.59
N ALA A 35 6.81 -6.53 8.33
CA ALA A 35 7.57 -5.33 7.93
C ALA A 35 8.31 -5.56 6.60
N ASP A 36 8.82 -6.77 6.35
CA ASP A 36 9.52 -7.10 5.11
C ASP A 36 8.55 -7.21 3.92
N GLU A 37 7.39 -7.85 4.11
CA GLU A 37 6.34 -7.88 3.08
C GLU A 37 5.86 -6.47 2.71
N PHE A 38 5.73 -5.57 3.69
CA PHE A 38 5.40 -4.18 3.42
C PHE A 38 6.51 -3.47 2.64
N LYS A 39 7.77 -3.66 3.04
CA LYS A 39 8.92 -3.09 2.34
C LYS A 39 9.02 -3.56 0.89
N ASP A 40 8.72 -4.82 0.63
CA ASP A 40 8.74 -5.39 -0.71
C ASP A 40 7.55 -4.90 -1.54
N PHE A 41 6.38 -4.75 -0.92
CA PHE A 41 5.24 -4.08 -1.55
C PHE A 41 5.58 -2.66 -2.00
N ILE A 42 6.23 -1.85 -1.14
CA ILE A 42 6.65 -0.48 -1.49
C ILE A 42 7.69 -0.49 -2.62
N SER A 43 8.64 -1.43 -2.62
CA SER A 43 9.59 -1.60 -3.74
C SER A 43 8.88 -1.86 -5.07
N ASN A 44 7.85 -2.71 -5.08
CA ASN A 44 7.05 -3.00 -6.27
C ASN A 44 6.26 -1.77 -6.74
N VAL A 45 5.67 -1.02 -5.81
CA VAL A 45 4.97 0.25 -6.11
C VAL A 45 5.94 1.26 -6.72
N LYS A 46 7.15 1.38 -6.16
CA LYS A 46 8.20 2.28 -6.67
C LYS A 46 8.61 1.91 -8.10
N ALA A 47 8.81 0.63 -8.38
CA ALA A 47 9.13 0.16 -9.74
C ALA A 47 8.00 0.46 -10.73
N ALA A 48 6.75 0.15 -10.36
CA ALA A 48 5.58 0.45 -11.20
C ALA A 48 5.41 1.95 -11.45
N TYR A 49 5.65 2.79 -10.45
CA TYR A 49 5.60 4.25 -10.59
C TYR A 49 6.69 4.76 -11.54
N ALA A 50 7.91 4.24 -11.45
CA ALA A 50 9.01 4.61 -12.34
C ALA A 50 8.68 4.31 -13.82
N VAL A 51 8.10 3.14 -14.11
CA VAL A 51 7.64 2.79 -15.46
C VAL A 51 6.59 3.80 -15.96
N ARG A 52 5.64 4.21 -15.12
CA ARG A 52 4.61 5.20 -15.47
C ARG A 52 5.21 6.59 -15.72
N CYS A 53 6.17 7.03 -14.91
CA CYS A 53 6.86 8.29 -15.14
C CYS A 53 7.63 8.30 -16.46
N ALA A 54 8.34 7.21 -16.78
CA ALA A 54 9.07 7.07 -18.03
C ALA A 54 8.12 7.13 -19.23
N ALA A 55 7.01 6.39 -19.18
CA ALA A 55 5.98 6.41 -20.23
C ALA A 55 5.34 7.80 -20.41
N ALA A 56 5.21 8.58 -19.35
CA ALA A 56 4.69 9.95 -19.39
C ALA A 56 5.76 11.02 -19.73
N GLY A 57 7.04 10.64 -19.85
CA GLY A 57 8.13 11.58 -20.12
C GLY A 57 8.42 12.56 -18.98
N ILE A 58 8.13 12.19 -17.73
CA ILE A 58 8.32 13.05 -16.56
C ILE A 58 9.41 12.53 -15.62
N ALA A 59 10.03 13.43 -14.86
CA ALA A 59 10.98 13.06 -13.82
C ALA A 59 10.30 12.30 -12.67
N CYS A 60 10.82 11.12 -12.34
CA CYS A 60 10.29 10.29 -11.25
C CYS A 60 10.82 10.79 -9.89
N ARG A 61 10.01 11.60 -9.18
CA ARG A 61 10.33 12.14 -7.85
C ARG A 61 9.16 11.94 -6.87
N PRO A 62 8.85 10.69 -6.47
CA PRO A 62 7.77 10.45 -5.54
C PRO A 62 8.12 10.98 -4.14
N ILE A 63 7.10 11.46 -3.42
CA ILE A 63 7.15 11.69 -1.98
C ILE A 63 6.33 10.58 -1.33
N TRP A 64 6.95 9.85 -0.42
CA TRP A 64 6.35 8.73 0.28
C TRP A 64 5.73 9.17 1.60
N SER A 65 4.66 8.52 2.01
CA SER A 65 4.07 8.71 3.33
C SER A 65 3.28 7.49 3.74
N TRP A 66 3.39 7.09 4.99
CA TRP A 66 2.61 6.03 5.62
C TRP A 66 2.48 6.33 7.13
N ASP A 67 1.48 5.74 7.77
CA ASP A 67 1.22 5.97 9.19
C ASP A 67 2.16 5.11 10.04
N ASN A 68 2.02 5.17 11.36
CA ASN A 68 2.54 4.22 12.36
C ASN A 68 3.86 3.46 12.06
N PRO A 69 4.96 3.74 12.80
CA PRO A 69 6.26 3.13 12.55
C PRO A 69 6.37 1.64 12.93
N ARG A 70 5.39 1.03 13.63
CA ARG A 70 5.55 -0.35 14.14
C ARG A 70 5.73 -1.40 13.04
N ILE A 71 4.96 -1.30 11.96
CA ILE A 71 5.03 -2.23 10.83
C ILE A 71 5.73 -1.59 9.62
N HIS A 72 5.69 -0.27 9.50
CA HIS A 72 6.31 0.45 8.39
C HIS A 72 7.76 0.84 8.66
N GLY A 73 8.27 0.68 9.87
CA GLY A 73 9.61 1.13 10.26
C GLY A 73 9.75 2.65 10.32
N SER A 74 10.96 3.12 10.57
CA SER A 74 11.32 4.53 10.61
C SER A 74 12.32 4.88 9.53
N VAL A 75 11.95 5.84 8.67
CA VAL A 75 12.87 6.44 7.69
C VAL A 75 13.99 7.22 8.39
N GLU A 76 13.70 7.86 9.52
CA GLU A 76 14.70 8.61 10.31
C GLU A 76 15.77 7.70 10.94
N LYS A 77 15.42 6.44 11.22
CA LYS A 77 16.35 5.43 11.74
C LYS A 77 17.08 4.65 10.66
N GLY A 78 16.88 4.99 9.39
CA GLY A 78 17.56 4.35 8.26
C GLY A 78 16.96 3.02 7.80
N ASP A 79 15.77 2.63 8.29
CA ASP A 79 15.15 1.32 7.97
C ASP A 79 14.85 1.13 6.46
N TRP A 80 14.93 2.21 5.69
CA TRP A 80 14.56 2.31 4.28
C TRP A 80 15.69 2.79 3.35
N GLU A 81 16.89 3.08 3.88
CA GLU A 81 18.00 3.63 3.09
C GLU A 81 18.38 2.72 1.91
N SER A 82 18.40 1.40 2.13
CA SER A 82 18.67 0.39 1.09
C SER A 82 17.67 0.41 -0.07
N ARG A 83 16.48 0.99 0.13
CA ARG A 83 15.43 1.16 -0.89
C ARG A 83 15.39 2.57 -1.46
N GLY A 84 16.33 3.44 -1.06
CA GLY A 84 16.44 4.83 -1.53
C GLY A 84 15.27 5.71 -1.10
N ILE A 85 14.64 5.41 0.04
CA ILE A 85 13.68 6.28 0.69
C ILE A 85 14.38 6.89 1.91
N THR A 86 14.41 8.21 1.96
CA THR A 86 15.13 9.02 2.94
C THR A 86 14.21 10.10 3.48
N THR A 87 14.64 10.82 4.52
CA THR A 87 13.86 11.95 5.08
C THR A 87 13.61 13.06 4.05
N ALA A 88 14.38 13.14 2.97
CA ALA A 88 14.18 14.12 1.89
C ALA A 88 13.02 13.78 0.95
N ASN A 89 12.61 12.51 0.86
CA ASN A 89 11.52 12.05 -0.03
C ASN A 89 10.43 11.28 0.72
N HIS A 90 10.35 11.44 2.04
CA HIS A 90 9.32 10.87 2.88
C HIS A 90 8.73 11.94 3.80
N THR A 91 7.41 12.04 3.83
CA THR A 91 6.67 12.88 4.78
C THR A 91 6.28 12.03 5.98
N GLN A 92 6.87 12.33 7.14
CA GLN A 92 6.41 11.76 8.40
C GLN A 92 5.07 12.39 8.78
N LEU A 93 4.11 11.55 9.12
CA LEU A 93 2.77 11.98 9.51
C LEU A 93 2.61 11.85 11.03
N PRO A 94 1.93 12.80 11.70
CA PRO A 94 1.73 12.73 13.13
C PRO A 94 0.90 11.52 13.52
N THR A 95 1.21 10.93 14.69
CA THR A 95 0.47 9.78 15.21
C THR A 95 -1.02 10.12 15.35
N TYR A 96 -1.90 9.15 15.08
CA TYR A 96 -3.35 9.32 15.17
C TYR A 96 -3.94 10.44 14.30
N SER A 97 -3.36 10.67 13.11
CA SER A 97 -3.83 11.68 12.12
C SER A 97 -4.36 11.05 10.81
N PRO A 98 -5.39 10.17 10.86
CA PRO A 98 -5.97 9.55 9.66
C PRO A 98 -6.55 10.57 8.67
N ASP A 99 -6.91 11.76 9.14
CA ASP A 99 -7.31 12.89 8.30
C ASP A 99 -6.17 13.49 7.47
N MET A 100 -4.91 13.31 7.87
CA MET A 100 -3.76 13.60 7.02
C MET A 100 -3.44 12.44 6.04
N HIS A 101 -3.88 11.23 6.37
CA HIS A 101 -3.89 10.04 5.49
C HIS A 101 -5.15 9.93 4.61
N ASN A 102 -5.89 11.03 4.47
CA ASN A 102 -7.24 11.06 3.89
C ASN A 102 -7.39 10.34 2.54
N VAL A 103 -6.36 10.39 1.68
CA VAL A 103 -6.40 9.73 0.36
C VAL A 103 -6.52 8.22 0.53
N ILE A 104 -5.66 7.60 1.33
CA ILE A 104 -5.71 6.14 1.53
C ILE A 104 -6.89 5.73 2.40
N GLU A 105 -7.22 6.50 3.44
CA GLU A 105 -8.36 6.20 4.33
C GLU A 105 -9.70 6.28 3.59
N THR A 106 -9.88 7.30 2.75
CA THR A 106 -11.09 7.42 1.93
C THR A 106 -11.12 6.35 0.83
N SER A 107 -9.98 6.00 0.23
CA SER A 107 -9.89 4.88 -0.72
C SER A 107 -10.36 3.58 -0.07
N HIS A 108 -9.82 3.28 1.12
CA HIS A 108 -10.15 2.09 1.88
C HIS A 108 -11.65 2.05 2.23
N ALA A 109 -12.20 3.14 2.78
CA ALA A 109 -13.62 3.22 3.12
C ALA A 109 -14.55 3.00 1.91
N LEU A 110 -14.23 3.62 0.76
CA LEU A 110 -15.02 3.47 -0.47
C LEU A 110 -15.00 2.03 -0.98
N ILE A 111 -13.82 1.41 -1.00
CA ILE A 111 -13.65 0.04 -1.50
C ILE A 111 -14.28 -0.98 -0.56
N CYS A 112 -14.11 -0.84 0.76
CA CYS A 112 -14.76 -1.70 1.74
C CYS A 112 -16.28 -1.63 1.64
N ALA A 113 -16.86 -0.43 1.53
CA ALA A 113 -18.31 -0.27 1.38
C ALA A 113 -18.82 -0.91 0.07
N ALA A 114 -18.10 -0.71 -1.03
CA ALA A 114 -18.45 -1.31 -2.32
C ALA A 114 -18.34 -2.84 -2.29
N LEU A 115 -17.26 -3.38 -1.73
CA LEU A 115 -17.05 -4.81 -1.60
C LEU A 115 -18.10 -5.44 -0.69
N GLN A 116 -18.42 -4.83 0.46
CA GLN A 116 -19.47 -5.31 1.35
C GLN A 116 -20.81 -5.37 0.63
N LYS A 117 -21.15 -4.34 -0.13
CA LYS A 117 -22.37 -4.34 -0.96
C LYS A 117 -22.32 -5.46 -2.01
N GLY A 118 -21.20 -5.59 -2.73
CA GLY A 118 -21.02 -6.61 -3.77
C GLY A 118 -21.17 -8.03 -3.23
N ILE A 119 -20.58 -8.31 -2.05
CA ILE A 119 -20.71 -9.59 -1.35
C ILE A 119 -22.18 -9.85 -0.98
N ASN A 120 -22.86 -8.86 -0.40
CA ASN A 120 -24.26 -9.01 0.00
C ASN A 120 -25.19 -9.24 -1.20
N ASP A 121 -24.94 -8.57 -2.32
CA ASP A 121 -25.71 -8.72 -3.56
C ASP A 121 -25.44 -10.07 -4.24
N HIS A 122 -24.19 -10.56 -4.19
CA HIS A 122 -23.78 -11.87 -4.73
C HIS A 122 -24.47 -13.04 -4.00
N LYS A 123 -24.75 -12.88 -2.70
CA LYS A 123 -25.29 -13.90 -1.79
C LYS A 123 -24.33 -15.11 -1.70
N PRO A 124 -23.34 -15.07 -0.79
CA PRO A 124 -22.30 -16.08 -0.68
C PRO A 124 -22.81 -17.52 -0.70
N ALA A 125 -22.23 -18.34 -1.58
CA ALA A 125 -22.54 -19.76 -1.73
C ALA A 125 -21.38 -20.62 -1.19
N PRO A 126 -21.65 -21.85 -0.71
CA PRO A 126 -20.59 -22.77 -0.25
C PRO A 126 -19.53 -23.11 -1.32
N SER A 127 -19.85 -22.95 -2.59
CA SER A 127 -18.94 -23.16 -3.72
C SER A 127 -18.02 -21.96 -4.01
N ASP A 128 -18.25 -20.81 -3.38
CA ASP A 128 -17.43 -19.63 -3.62
C ASP A 128 -16.00 -19.86 -3.13
N THR A 129 -15.04 -19.43 -3.94
CA THR A 129 -13.62 -19.41 -3.58
C THR A 129 -13.18 -17.99 -3.28
N LEU A 130 -12.01 -17.83 -2.66
CA LEU A 130 -11.40 -16.51 -2.44
C LEU A 130 -11.20 -15.72 -3.74
N ALA A 131 -11.05 -16.41 -4.88
CA ALA A 131 -10.90 -15.76 -6.19
C ALA A 131 -12.11 -14.89 -6.54
N VAL A 132 -13.33 -15.35 -6.25
CA VAL A 132 -14.58 -14.58 -6.50
C VAL A 132 -14.52 -13.22 -5.82
N TYR A 133 -14.15 -13.20 -4.54
CA TYR A 133 -14.08 -11.97 -3.74
C TYR A 133 -12.88 -11.09 -4.12
N THR A 134 -11.78 -11.71 -4.54
CA THR A 134 -10.59 -10.99 -5.03
C THR A 134 -10.89 -10.28 -6.34
N ASP A 135 -11.61 -10.93 -7.26
CA ASP A 135 -12.03 -10.34 -8.53
C ASP A 135 -13.01 -9.17 -8.32
N MET A 136 -13.94 -9.31 -7.38
CA MET A 136 -14.83 -8.21 -6.96
C MET A 136 -14.03 -7.01 -6.43
N LEU A 137 -13.08 -7.27 -5.52
CA LEU A 137 -12.20 -6.23 -4.97
C LEU A 137 -11.41 -5.51 -6.07
N GLN A 138 -10.78 -6.26 -6.98
CA GLN A 138 -10.04 -5.69 -8.11
C GLN A 138 -10.94 -4.88 -9.04
N GLY A 139 -12.15 -5.37 -9.32
CA GLY A 139 -13.14 -4.65 -10.11
C GLY A 139 -13.54 -3.32 -9.48
N HIS A 140 -13.79 -3.30 -8.17
CA HIS A 140 -14.09 -2.06 -7.44
C HIS A 140 -12.91 -1.09 -7.43
N LEU A 141 -11.69 -1.57 -7.20
CA LEU A 141 -10.48 -0.74 -7.25
C LEU A 141 -10.35 -0.02 -8.60
N LYS A 142 -10.42 -0.77 -9.70
CA LYS A 142 -10.28 -0.23 -11.06
C LYS A 142 -11.40 0.75 -11.42
N ARG A 143 -12.62 0.48 -10.99
CA ARG A 143 -13.80 1.32 -11.32
C ARG A 143 -13.86 2.59 -10.49
N MET A 144 -13.47 2.54 -9.22
CA MET A 144 -13.74 3.63 -8.27
C MET A 144 -12.52 4.52 -8.02
N LEU A 145 -11.31 3.96 -7.98
CA LEU A 145 -10.09 4.73 -7.73
C LEU A 145 -9.41 5.12 -9.04
N THR A 146 -10.13 5.90 -9.86
CA THR A 146 -9.60 6.40 -11.13
C THR A 146 -8.49 7.44 -10.93
N PRO A 147 -7.70 7.76 -11.95
CA PRO A 147 -6.71 8.85 -11.87
C PRO A 147 -7.34 10.19 -11.44
N GLU A 148 -8.54 10.51 -11.92
CA GLU A 148 -9.27 11.73 -11.57
C GLU A 148 -9.67 11.74 -10.10
N TRP A 149 -10.13 10.59 -9.59
CA TRP A 149 -10.44 10.43 -8.17
C TRP A 149 -9.19 10.66 -7.31
N GLY A 150 -8.07 10.03 -7.68
CA GLY A 150 -6.80 10.17 -6.96
C GLY A 150 -6.32 11.63 -6.93
N LEU A 151 -6.33 12.30 -8.08
CA LEU A 151 -5.99 13.71 -8.17
C LEU A 151 -6.92 14.60 -7.34
N GLY A 152 -8.23 14.32 -7.39
CA GLY A 152 -9.23 15.03 -6.59
C GLY A 152 -9.01 14.88 -5.08
N ALA A 153 -8.71 13.65 -4.63
CA ALA A 153 -8.43 13.35 -3.23
C ALA A 153 -7.17 14.07 -2.74
N VAL A 154 -6.08 14.06 -3.52
CA VAL A 154 -4.85 14.79 -3.22
C VAL A 154 -5.11 16.29 -3.17
N LYS A 155 -5.79 16.86 -4.18
CA LYS A 155 -6.15 18.28 -4.19
C LYS A 155 -6.96 18.66 -2.94
N ARG A 156 -7.94 17.85 -2.54
CA ARG A 156 -8.75 18.10 -1.34
C ARG A 156 -7.92 18.08 -0.06
N LEU A 157 -6.98 17.13 0.07
CA LEU A 157 -6.08 17.06 1.22
C LEU A 157 -5.33 18.39 1.40
N PHE A 158 -4.66 18.86 0.35
CA PHE A 158 -3.82 20.07 0.43
C PHE A 158 -4.62 21.38 0.45
N SER A 159 -5.73 21.47 -0.27
CA SER A 159 -6.50 22.73 -0.39
C SER A 159 -7.56 22.93 0.70
N LYS A 160 -8.00 21.86 1.37
CA LYS A 160 -9.09 21.93 2.37
C LYS A 160 -8.70 21.30 3.70
N THR A 161 -8.29 20.03 3.69
CA THR A 161 -8.10 19.28 4.94
C THR A 161 -6.94 19.83 5.78
N LEU A 162 -5.75 19.99 5.20
CA LEU A 162 -4.59 20.51 5.93
C LEU A 162 -4.81 21.95 6.43
N PRO A 163 -5.32 22.90 5.62
CA PRO A 163 -5.68 24.22 6.12
C PRO A 163 -6.66 24.19 7.31
N ALA A 164 -7.69 23.32 7.25
CA ALA A 164 -8.65 23.22 8.33
C ALA A 164 -8.03 22.66 9.63
N ILE A 165 -7.10 21.72 9.53
CA ILE A 165 -6.34 21.20 10.70
C ILE A 165 -5.49 22.33 11.30
N ILE A 166 -4.81 23.11 10.45
CA ILE A 166 -3.99 24.25 10.91
C ILE A 166 -4.86 25.30 11.60
N SER A 167 -6.00 25.67 11.02
CA SER A 167 -6.96 26.59 11.63
C SER A 167 -7.57 26.06 12.94
N ALA A 168 -7.64 24.74 13.10
CA ALA A 168 -8.08 24.07 14.32
C ALA A 168 -6.92 23.81 15.30
N GLU A 169 -5.74 24.40 15.07
CA GLU A 169 -4.54 24.26 15.91
C GLU A 169 -4.13 22.79 16.12
N GLY A 170 -4.22 21.97 15.06
CA GLY A 170 -3.87 20.55 15.09
C GLY A 170 -4.99 19.63 15.60
N ARG A 171 -6.17 20.16 15.93
CA ARG A 171 -7.35 19.34 16.28
C ARG A 171 -8.06 18.86 15.01
N TYR A 172 -8.85 17.79 15.16
CA TYR A 172 -9.74 17.35 14.10
C TYR A 172 -10.69 18.48 13.67
N PRO A 173 -10.79 18.77 12.35
CA PRO A 173 -11.70 19.79 11.86
C PRO A 173 -13.16 19.46 12.19
N LEU A 174 -13.93 20.45 12.61
CA LEU A 174 -15.37 20.29 12.85
C LEU A 174 -16.08 19.87 11.55
N LYS A 175 -17.05 18.95 11.66
CA LYS A 175 -17.77 18.38 10.50
C LYS A 175 -18.43 19.42 9.59
N TYR A 176 -18.73 20.62 10.09
CA TYR A 176 -19.39 21.71 9.37
C TYR A 176 -18.48 22.47 8.37
N CYS A 177 -17.18 22.16 8.31
CA CYS A 177 -16.24 22.78 7.38
C CYS A 177 -15.96 21.93 6.12
N ARG A 178 -16.77 20.91 5.82
CA ARG A 178 -16.56 19.98 4.70
C ARG A 178 -17.20 20.44 3.39
#